data_AF-A0A946F7K6-F1
#
_entry.id   AF-A0A946F7K6-F1
#
_cell.length_a   1.000
_cell.length_b   1.000
_cell.length_c   1.000
_cell.angle_alpha   90.00
_cell.angle_beta   90.00
_cell.angle_gamma   90.00
#
_symmetry.space_group_name_H-M   'P 1'
#
loop_
_entity.id
_entity.type
_entity.pdbx_description
1 polymer ?
#
loop_
_entity_poly.entity_id
_entity_poly.type
_entity_poly.pdbx_seq_one_letter_code
_entity_poly.pdbx_strand_id
1 'polypeptide(L)'
;MSDGPYDRYMALCAAGELSPDPVQESVAARLQALASALAAPRRETRGLIGRLLSRDEPANGPRGIYLHGGVGRGKSMLMDLFFETVPVTAKRRVHFHAF
;
A
#
# COMPACT_ATOMS: atom_id res chain seq x y z
N MET A 1 14.83 -9.67 5.88
CA MET A 1 13.69 -10.45 5.35
C MET A 1 12.65 -9.43 4.99
N SER A 2 12.26 -9.39 3.73
CA SER A 2 11.32 -8.40 3.20
C SER A 2 9.98 -8.58 3.95
N ASP A 3 9.54 -7.52 4.62
CA ASP A 3 8.49 -7.55 5.64
C ASP A 3 7.30 -6.73 5.15
N GLY A 4 6.76 -7.14 3.99
CA GLY A 4 5.72 -6.40 3.27
C GLY A 4 4.55 -7.28 2.83
N PRO A 5 3.52 -6.69 2.20
CA PRO A 5 2.28 -7.39 1.85
C PRO A 5 2.50 -8.57 0.90
N TYR A 6 3.47 -8.47 -0.01
CA TYR A 6 3.78 -9.57 -0.94
C TYR A 6 4.42 -10.74 -0.19
N ASP A 7 5.42 -10.47 0.64
CA ASP A 7 6.10 -11.51 1.42
C ASP A 7 5.11 -12.22 2.37
N ARG A 8 4.21 -11.45 3.00
CA ARG A 8 3.17 -12.02 3.88
C ARG A 8 2.17 -12.88 3.11
N TYR A 9 1.74 -12.46 1.93
CA TYR A 9 0.89 -13.28 1.06
C TYR A 9 1.57 -14.60 0.68
N MET A 10 2.83 -14.53 0.21
CA MET A 10 3.60 -15.71 -0.16
C MET A 10 3.83 -16.66 1.02
N ALA A 11 4.05 -16.13 2.22
CA ALA A 11 4.18 -16.93 3.43
C ALA A 11 2.90 -17.70 3.77
N LEU A 12 1.72 -17.06 3.63
CA LEU A 12 0.43 -17.72 3.84
C LEU A 12 0.15 -18.80 2.79
N CYS A 13 0.54 -18.57 1.53
CA CYS A 13 0.47 -19.59 0.49
C CYS A 13 1.41 -20.77 0.79
N ALA A 14 2.65 -20.50 1.20
CA ALA A 14 3.62 -21.52 1.57
C ALA A 14 3.18 -22.34 2.80
N ALA A 15 2.46 -21.71 3.74
CA ALA A 15 1.87 -22.38 4.90
C ALA A 15 0.59 -23.19 4.57
N GLY A 16 0.05 -23.06 3.36
CA GLY A 16 -1.21 -23.70 2.96
C GLY A 16 -2.47 -23.03 3.52
N GLU A 17 -2.34 -21.85 4.13
CA GLU A 17 -3.46 -21.06 4.65
C GLU A 17 -4.22 -20.33 3.52
N LEU A 18 -3.55 -20.06 2.40
CA LEU A 18 -4.13 -19.49 1.19
C LEU A 18 -3.83 -20.35 -0.02
N SER A 19 -4.84 -20.56 -0.87
CA SER A 19 -4.61 -21.12 -2.20
C SER A 19 -3.94 -20.06 -3.10
N PRO A 20 -2.87 -20.41 -3.83
CA PRO A 20 -2.26 -19.50 -4.80
C PRO A 20 -3.28 -18.99 -5.83
N ASP A 21 -3.37 -17.67 -5.98
CA ASP A 21 -4.24 -17.00 -6.96
C ASP A 21 -3.40 -15.93 -7.68
N PRO A 22 -3.14 -16.08 -9.00
CA PRO A 22 -2.30 -15.15 -9.76
C PRO A 22 -2.78 -13.69 -9.71
N VAL A 23 -4.08 -13.46 -9.56
CA VAL A 23 -4.64 -12.11 -9.46
C VAL A 23 -4.34 -11.52 -8.09
N GLN A 24 -4.48 -12.31 -7.02
CA GLN A 24 -4.15 -11.87 -5.67
C GLN A 24 -2.65 -11.59 -5.53
N GLU A 25 -1.81 -12.46 -6.09
CA GLU A 25 -0.36 -12.27 -6.13
C GLU A 25 0.03 -10.96 -6.83
N SER A 26 -0.56 -10.69 -8.01
CA SER A 26 -0.33 -9.43 -8.74
C SER A 26 -0.75 -8.20 -7.93
N VAL A 27 -1.87 -8.28 -7.20
CA VAL A 27 -2.31 -7.22 -6.30
C VAL A 27 -1.36 -7.06 -5.11
N ALA A 28 -0.92 -8.16 -4.49
CA ALA A 28 0.04 -8.14 -3.38
C ALA A 28 1.36 -7.49 -3.80
N ALA A 29 1.84 -7.78 -5.02
CA ALA A 29 3.03 -7.15 -5.58
C ALA A 29 2.86 -5.63 -5.81
N ARG A 30 1.67 -5.18 -6.25
CA ARG A 30 1.37 -3.75 -6.39
C ARG A 30 1.29 -3.05 -5.03
N LEU A 31 0.68 -3.70 -4.04
CA LEU A 31 0.64 -3.21 -2.66
C LEU A 31 2.05 -3.14 -2.05
N GLN A 32 2.93 -4.09 -2.38
CA GLN A 32 4.34 -4.06 -1.98
C GLN A 32 5.05 -2.84 -2.56
N ALA A 33 4.87 -2.57 -3.85
CA ALA A 33 5.45 -1.39 -4.48
C ALA A 33 4.96 -0.09 -3.83
N LEU A 34 3.67 -0.02 -3.47
CA LEU A 34 3.12 1.12 -2.73
C LEU A 34 3.73 1.23 -1.32
N ALA A 35 3.88 0.11 -0.61
CA ALA A 35 4.49 0.10 0.73
C ALA A 35 5.94 0.60 0.68
N SER A 36 6.72 0.16 -0.31
CA SER A 36 8.08 0.65 -0.54
C SER A 36 8.11 2.13 -0.90
N ALA A 37 7.17 2.62 -1.71
CA ALA A 37 7.08 4.03 -2.08
C ALA A 37 6.70 4.93 -0.88
N LEU A 38 5.87 4.42 0.04
CA LEU A 38 5.52 5.10 1.29
C LEU A 38 6.68 5.12 2.31
N ALA A 39 7.55 4.11 2.27
CA ALA A 39 8.75 4.04 3.11
C ALA A 39 9.87 4.98 2.64
N ALA A 40 9.85 5.39 1.38
CA ALA A 40 10.91 6.20 0.81
C ALA A 40 10.94 7.59 1.49
N PRO A 41 12.12 8.09 1.88
CA PRO A 41 12.23 9.40 2.50
C PRO A 41 11.68 10.47 1.57
N ARG A 42 10.81 11.33 2.11
CA ARG A 42 10.25 12.45 1.35
C ARG A 42 11.43 13.35 0.94
N ARG A 43 11.64 13.54 -0.35
CA ARG A 43 12.62 14.51 -0.84
C ARG A 43 12.18 15.91 -0.42
N GLU A 44 12.74 16.42 0.67
CA GLU A 44 12.62 17.82 1.08
C GLU A 44 13.52 18.69 0.19
N THR A 45 13.24 18.76 -1.09
CA THR A 45 13.90 19.72 -1.99
C THR A 45 13.18 21.06 -1.98
N ARG A 46 13.09 21.74 -0.82
CA ARG A 46 12.75 23.17 -0.77
C ARG A 46 13.51 23.87 0.33
N GLY A 47 14.72 24.34 0.00
CA GLY A 47 15.37 25.44 0.73
C GLY A 47 14.53 26.72 0.65
N LEU A 48 14.92 27.75 1.42
CA LEU A 48 14.17 29.01 1.60
C LEU A 48 13.74 29.68 0.28
N ILE A 49 14.55 29.60 -0.78
CA ILE A 49 14.26 30.13 -2.13
C ILE A 49 13.13 29.36 -2.81
N GLY A 50 13.11 28.04 -2.63
CA GLY A 50 12.06 27.17 -3.15
C GLY A 50 10.72 27.36 -2.44
N ARG A 51 10.65 28.08 -1.32
CA ARG A 51 9.38 28.39 -0.63
C ARG A 51 8.71 29.65 -1.20
N LEU A 52 9.48 30.55 -1.81
CA LEU A 52 9.00 31.82 -2.38
C LEU A 52 8.53 31.70 -3.83
N LEU A 53 9.09 30.77 -4.60
CA LEU A 53 8.75 30.54 -6.02
C LEU A 53 7.66 29.49 -6.23
N SER A 54 7.13 28.96 -5.15
CA SER A 54 6.30 27.77 -5.20
C SER A 54 4.84 28.08 -5.04
N ARG A 55 4.21 28.24 -6.19
CA ARG A 55 2.77 28.05 -6.37
C ARG A 55 2.41 26.67 -5.84
N ASP A 56 1.25 26.57 -5.20
CA ASP A 56 0.69 25.42 -4.49
C ASP A 56 0.75 24.08 -5.25
N GLU A 57 1.93 23.46 -5.33
CA GLU A 57 2.04 22.06 -5.72
C GLU A 57 1.83 21.23 -4.45
N PRO A 58 0.72 20.47 -4.36
CA PRO A 58 0.50 19.60 -3.24
C PRO A 58 1.69 18.65 -3.16
N ALA A 59 2.18 18.45 -1.95
CA ALA A 59 3.32 17.59 -1.67
C ALA A 59 2.88 16.13 -1.92
N ASN A 60 2.82 15.73 -3.19
CA ASN A 60 2.10 14.56 -3.64
C ASN A 60 2.90 13.31 -3.27
N GLY A 61 2.47 12.63 -2.21
CA GLY A 61 2.91 11.28 -1.91
C GLY A 61 2.59 10.32 -3.07
N PRO A 62 2.98 9.04 -2.95
CA PRO A 62 2.68 8.05 -4.00
C PRO A 62 1.17 7.94 -4.24
N ARG A 63 0.79 7.68 -5.48
CA ARG A 63 -0.62 7.43 -5.84
C ARG A 63 -1.12 6.16 -5.14
N GLY A 64 -2.32 6.23 -4.57
CA GLY A 64 -2.97 5.09 -3.92
C GLY A 64 -3.46 4.04 -4.92
N ILE A 65 -3.87 2.89 -4.38
CA ILE A 65 -4.45 1.77 -5.13
C ILE A 65 -5.93 1.63 -4.77
N TYR A 66 -6.79 1.52 -5.78
CA TYR A 66 -8.21 1.20 -5.62
C TYR A 66 -8.46 -0.24 -6.07
N LEU A 67 -8.88 -1.10 -5.15
CA LEU A 67 -9.18 -2.51 -5.44
C LEU A 67 -10.68 -2.69 -5.68
N HIS A 68 -11.03 -3.14 -6.88
CA HIS A 68 -12.40 -3.48 -7.26
C HIS A 68 -12.49 -4.89 -7.82
N GLY A 69 -13.63 -5.54 -7.67
CA GLY A 69 -13.87 -6.91 -8.13
C GLY A 69 -14.97 -7.60 -7.35
N GLY A 70 -15.36 -8.80 -7.80
CA GLY A 70 -16.46 -9.58 -7.23
C GLY A 70 -16.33 -9.90 -5.74
N VAL A 71 -17.44 -10.29 -5.12
CA VAL A 71 -17.50 -10.75 -3.72
C VAL A 71 -16.63 -12.00 -3.55
N GLY A 72 -15.99 -12.16 -2.38
CA GLY A 72 -15.19 -13.34 -2.06
C GLY A 72 -13.79 -13.41 -2.72
N ARG A 73 -13.36 -12.40 -3.48
CA ARG A 73 -12.05 -12.40 -4.18
C ARG A 73 -10.85 -11.95 -3.31
N GLY A 74 -10.98 -11.99 -1.98
CA GLY A 74 -9.85 -11.68 -1.07
C GLY A 74 -9.44 -10.21 -0.96
N LYS A 75 -10.24 -9.25 -1.46
CA LYS A 75 -9.90 -7.80 -1.42
C LYS A 75 -9.64 -7.29 0.00
N SER A 76 -10.50 -7.64 0.96
CA SER A 76 -10.35 -7.24 2.37
C SER A 76 -9.09 -7.85 2.97
N MET A 77 -8.86 -9.15 2.75
CA MET A 77 -7.65 -9.84 3.19
C MET A 77 -6.38 -9.17 2.66
N LEU A 78 -6.31 -8.86 1.36
CA LEU A 78 -5.14 -8.17 0.79
C LEU A 78 -4.91 -6.78 1.40
N MET A 79 -5.99 -6.07 1.73
CA MET A 79 -5.92 -4.81 2.46
C MET A 79 -5.49 -4.99 3.92
N ASP A 80 -5.86 -6.10 4.57
CA ASP A 80 -5.41 -6.47 5.91
C ASP A 80 -3.89 -6.68 5.91
N LEU A 81 -3.38 -7.52 4.99
CA LEU A 81 -1.95 -7.78 4.85
C LEU A 81 -1.16 -6.50 4.61
N PHE A 82 -1.65 -5.64 3.72
CA PHE A 82 -1.04 -4.32 3.49
C PHE A 82 -1.07 -3.45 4.74
N PHE A 83 -2.22 -3.35 5.41
CA PHE A 83 -2.33 -2.52 6.60
C PHE A 83 -1.42 -3.00 7.72
N GLU A 84 -1.28 -4.31 7.92
CA GLU A 84 -0.40 -4.89 8.94
C GLU A 84 1.07 -4.58 8.65
N THR A 85 1.50 -4.83 7.41
CA THR A 85 2.93 -4.84 7.03
C THR A 85 3.47 -3.51 6.52
N VAL A 86 2.62 -2.57 6.10
CA VAL A 86 3.10 -1.29 5.56
C VAL A 86 3.94 -0.54 6.61
N PRO A 87 5.15 -0.05 6.25
CA PRO A 87 6.10 0.59 7.17
C PRO A 87 5.72 2.05 7.45
N VAL A 88 4.46 2.27 7.81
CA VAL A 88 3.89 3.56 8.17
C VAL A 88 3.31 3.43 9.57
N THR A 89 3.89 4.14 10.54
CA THR A 89 3.41 4.12 11.92
C THR A 89 2.07 4.82 12.07
N ALA A 90 1.91 5.98 11.44
CA ALA A 90 0.68 6.77 11.47
C ALA A 90 -0.28 6.33 10.35
N LYS A 91 -0.95 5.20 10.56
CA LYS A 91 -1.94 4.63 9.63
C LYS A 91 -3.29 4.42 10.31
N ARG A 92 -4.38 4.64 9.56
CA ARG A 92 -5.76 4.42 10.02
C ARG A 92 -6.52 3.62 8.98
N ARG A 93 -7.22 2.59 9.44
CA ARG A 93 -8.20 1.86 8.63
C ARG A 93 -9.58 2.48 8.81
N VAL A 94 -10.25 2.77 7.71
CA VAL A 94 -11.61 3.33 7.72
C VAL A 94 -12.50 2.44 6.88
N HIS A 95 -13.63 2.02 7.45
CA HIS A 95 -14.72 1.41 6.70
C HIS A 95 -15.74 2.51 6.43
N PHE A 96 -15.96 2.81 5.16
CA PHE A 96 -16.92 3.83 4.78
C PHE A 96 -18.21 3.15 4.31
N HIS A 97 -19.31 3.51 4.95
CA HIS A 97 -20.66 3.20 4.51
C HIS A 97 -21.24 4.50 3.91
N ALA A 98 -20.84 4.88 2.70
CA ALA A 98 -21.72 5.73 1.90
C ALA A 98 -22.55 4.84 1.01
N PHE A 99 -23.83 4.83 1.34
CA PHE A 99 -24.88 4.52 0.39
C PHE A 99 -25.75 5.77 0.36
#